data_AF-A0A3D5K7K7-F1
#
_entry.id   AF-A0A3D5K7K7-F1
#
_cell.length_a   1.000
_cell.length_b   1.000
_cell.length_c   1.000
_cell.angle_alpha   90.00
_cell.angle_beta   90.00
_cell.angle_gamma   90.00
#
_symmetry.space_group_name_H-M   'P 1'
#
loop_
_entity.id
_entity.type
_entity.pdbx_description
1 polymer ?
#
loop_
_entity_poly.entity_id
_entity_poly.type
_entity_poly.pdbx_seq_one_letter_code
_entity_poly.pdbx_strand_id
1 'polypeptide(L)'
;MKAAQMTREDEIRSISQKYEMDKEKVRDILERGVRYADADKAALFACMTGKDIEEVLALRREEPWGRVQVRLGITGDQYDEKYFRHRARRLHRFYGVEETRAFNALKEGYPNHWIRLAYLLEVKTGKKMEEILAVRKKTMKWKEWAEINLGVKPEDFARWIMETRNPALKPK
;
A
#
# COMPACT_ATOMS: atom_id res chain seq x y z
N MET A 1 -20.30 8.82 -5.14
CA MET A 1 -20.27 8.44 -3.71
C MET A 1 -19.32 9.39 -3.01
N LYS A 2 -19.78 10.19 -2.04
CA LYS A 2 -18.86 10.89 -1.11
C LYS A 2 -18.00 9.81 -0.45
N ALA A 3 -16.68 9.95 -0.46
CA ALA A 3 -15.83 9.08 0.33
C ALA A 3 -16.33 9.19 1.78
N ALA A 4 -16.77 8.08 2.37
CA ALA A 4 -17.13 8.08 3.78
C ALA A 4 -15.93 8.61 4.56
N GLN A 5 -16.14 9.66 5.35
CA GLN A 5 -15.08 10.26 6.13
C GLN A 5 -14.50 9.17 7.04
N MET A 6 -13.18 8.97 6.98
CA MET A 6 -12.52 7.96 7.82
C MET A 6 -12.78 8.30 9.29
N THR A 7 -13.19 7.30 10.06
CA THR A 7 -13.25 7.46 11.52
C THR A 7 -11.84 7.49 12.08
N ARG A 8 -11.65 7.98 13.31
CA ARG A 8 -10.35 7.97 13.98
C ARG A 8 -9.74 6.56 14.06
N GLU A 9 -10.55 5.55 14.35
CA GLU A 9 -10.11 4.15 14.32
C GLU A 9 -9.69 3.68 12.92
N ASP A 10 -10.31 4.22 11.86
CA ASP A 10 -9.88 3.92 10.50
C ASP A 10 -8.53 4.53 10.16
N GLU A 11 -8.26 5.74 10.63
CA GLU A 11 -6.97 6.43 10.49
C GLU A 11 -5.86 5.67 11.22
N ILE A 12 -6.10 5.31 12.48
CA ILE A 12 -5.16 4.55 13.33
C ILE A 12 -4.80 3.22 12.67
N ARG A 13 -5.82 2.44 12.28
CA ARG A 13 -5.61 1.16 11.62
C ARG A 13 -4.88 1.31 10.29
N SER A 14 -5.21 2.33 9.50
CA SER A 14 -4.58 2.60 8.21
C SER A 14 -3.07 2.82 8.37
N ILE A 15 -2.65 3.74 9.24
CA ILE A 15 -1.22 4.05 9.47
C ILE A 15 -0.50 2.85 10.09
N SER A 16 -1.07 2.26 11.15
CA SER A 16 -0.47 1.11 11.84
C SER A 16 -0.24 -0.07 10.87
N GLN A 17 -1.23 -0.43 10.07
CA GLN A 17 -1.11 -1.54 9.13
C GLN A 17 -0.14 -1.24 7.98
N LYS A 18 -0.19 -0.03 7.41
CA LYS A 18 0.68 0.35 6.31
C LYS A 18 2.15 0.32 6.73
N TYR A 19 2.47 0.95 7.86
CA TYR A 19 3.83 1.26 8.27
C TYR A 19 4.36 0.40 9.43
N GLU A 20 3.59 -0.61 9.87
CA GLU A 20 3.96 -1.50 11.00
C GLU A 20 4.18 -0.75 12.31
N MET A 21 3.47 0.35 12.47
CA MET A 21 3.57 1.18 13.67
C MET A 21 2.63 0.69 14.76
N ASP A 22 3.08 0.82 16.00
CA ASP A 22 2.26 0.56 17.18
C ASP A 22 0.98 1.39 17.15
N LYS A 23 -0.16 0.75 17.45
CA LYS A 23 -1.47 1.39 17.35
C LYS A 23 -1.65 2.50 18.38
N GLU A 24 -1.15 2.31 19.60
CA GLU A 24 -1.28 3.30 20.66
C GLU A 24 -0.40 4.51 20.39
N LYS A 25 0.80 4.31 19.83
CA LYS A 25 1.62 5.42 19.35
C LYS A 25 0.94 6.22 18.24
N VAL A 26 0.29 5.55 17.27
CA VAL A 26 -0.47 6.26 16.23
C VAL A 26 -1.70 6.98 16.82
N ARG A 27 -2.37 6.37 17.79
CA ARG A 27 -3.51 6.97 18.49
C ARG A 27 -3.11 8.26 19.18
N ASP A 28 -2.06 8.25 20.00
CA ASP A 28 -1.53 9.43 20.70
C ASP A 28 -1.26 10.59 19.74
N ILE A 29 -0.55 10.32 18.63
CA ILE A 29 -0.21 11.32 17.62
C ILE A 29 -1.48 11.99 17.06
N LEU A 30 -2.48 11.19 16.70
CA LEU A 30 -3.71 11.72 16.11
C LEU A 30 -4.56 12.45 17.16
N GLU A 31 -4.61 11.98 18.40
CA GLU A 31 -5.37 12.59 19.51
C GLU A 31 -4.76 13.93 19.95
N ARG A 32 -3.44 14.10 19.82
CA ARG A 32 -2.73 15.39 19.96
C ARG A 32 -3.06 16.42 18.87
N GLY A 33 -3.94 16.08 17.93
CA GLY A 33 -4.42 16.99 16.88
C GLY A 33 -3.59 16.97 15.59
N VAL A 34 -2.63 16.04 15.44
CA VAL A 34 -1.93 15.88 14.16
C VAL A 34 -2.91 15.38 13.12
N ARG A 35 -2.99 16.08 11.98
CA ARG A 35 -3.88 15.70 10.87
C ARG A 35 -3.44 14.36 10.30
N TYR A 36 -4.40 13.50 9.94
CA TYR A 36 -4.11 12.20 9.33
C TYR A 36 -3.15 12.27 8.13
N ALA A 37 -3.29 13.27 7.25
CA ALA A 37 -2.39 13.43 6.11
C ALA A 37 -0.93 13.72 6.53
N ASP A 38 -0.73 14.47 7.62
CA ASP A 38 0.61 14.73 8.14
C ASP A 38 1.16 13.51 8.89
N ALA A 39 0.33 12.81 9.66
CA ALA A 39 0.72 11.56 10.34
C ALA A 39 1.09 10.44 9.34
N ASP A 40 0.30 10.24 8.28
CA ASP A 40 0.56 9.23 7.24
C ASP A 40 1.87 9.54 6.49
N LYS A 41 2.12 10.82 6.17
CA LYS A 41 3.36 11.23 5.51
C LYS A 41 4.58 11.16 6.44
N ALA A 42 4.42 11.51 7.71
CA ALA A 42 5.48 11.35 8.71
C ALA A 42 5.85 9.88 8.90
N ALA A 43 4.86 8.99 8.99
CA ALA A 43 5.04 7.55 9.12
C ALA A 43 5.76 6.96 7.90
N LEU A 44 5.44 7.42 6.68
CA LEU A 44 6.18 7.04 5.47
C LEU A 44 7.66 7.42 5.56
N PHE A 45 7.96 8.66 5.95
CA PHE A 45 9.34 9.14 6.06
C PHE A 45 10.11 8.43 7.17
N ALA A 46 9.47 8.17 8.31
CA ALA A 46 10.02 7.35 9.39
C ALA A 46 10.36 5.95 8.88
N CYS A 47 9.43 5.29 8.17
CA CYS A 47 9.65 3.98 7.55
C CYS A 47 10.80 3.97 6.53
N MET A 48 10.97 5.04 5.74
CA MET A 48 12.03 5.16 4.74
C MET A 48 13.42 5.43 5.35
N THR A 49 13.46 6.10 6.49
CA THR A 49 14.71 6.58 7.09
C THR A 49 15.15 5.77 8.31
N GLY A 50 14.26 4.97 8.89
CA GLY A 50 14.46 4.30 10.16
C GLY A 50 14.40 5.24 11.37
N LYS A 51 14.07 6.52 11.17
CA LYS A 51 13.94 7.51 12.24
C LYS A 51 12.61 7.38 12.98
N ASP A 52 12.57 7.91 14.20
CA ASP A 52 11.31 8.00 14.93
C ASP A 52 10.33 8.99 14.26
N ILE A 53 9.05 8.66 14.27
CA ILE A 53 8.00 9.53 13.72
C ILE A 53 7.94 10.89 14.44
N GLU A 54 8.24 10.96 15.73
CA GLU A 54 8.24 12.21 16.49
C GLU A 54 9.35 13.15 16.00
N GLU A 55 10.51 12.61 15.59
CA GLU A 55 11.56 13.41 14.95
C GLU A 55 11.07 14.02 13.63
N VAL A 56 10.37 13.22 12.81
CA VAL A 56 9.83 13.68 11.54
C VAL A 56 8.73 14.73 11.74
N LEU A 57 7.85 14.53 12.72
CA LEU A 57 6.80 15.48 13.09
C LEU A 57 7.39 16.78 13.65
N ALA A 58 8.46 16.70 14.44
CA ALA A 58 9.17 17.88 14.92
C ALA A 58 9.72 18.72 13.75
N LEU A 59 10.33 18.09 12.74
CA LEU A 59 10.75 18.79 11.53
C LEU A 59 9.56 19.41 10.78
N ARG A 60 8.45 18.69 10.68
CA ARG A 60 7.24 19.17 9.98
C ARG A 60 6.62 20.39 10.65
N ARG A 61 6.76 20.58 11.96
CA ARG A 61 6.26 21.79 12.66
C ARG A 61 6.95 23.05 12.15
N GLU A 62 8.25 22.96 11.88
CA GLU A 62 9.07 24.09 11.46
C GLU A 62 9.10 24.28 9.94
N GLU A 63 8.92 23.20 9.17
CA GLU A 63 9.25 23.16 7.76
C GLU A 63 8.14 22.54 6.89
N PRO A 64 7.98 22.97 5.63
CA PRO A 64 7.13 22.28 4.66
C PRO A 64 7.74 20.92 4.30
N TRP A 65 6.89 19.98 3.87
CA TRP A 65 7.30 18.61 3.57
C TRP A 65 8.48 18.46 2.61
N GLY A 66 8.62 19.36 1.62
CA GLY A 66 9.77 19.34 0.71
C GLY A 66 11.10 19.60 1.43
N ARG A 67 11.11 20.53 2.40
CA ARG A 67 12.29 20.81 3.23
C ARG A 67 12.55 19.70 4.25
N VAL A 68 11.49 19.12 4.83
CA VAL A 68 11.62 17.94 5.70
C VAL A 68 12.28 16.78 4.96
N GLN A 69 11.85 16.49 3.73
CA GLN A 69 12.43 15.44 2.91
C GLN A 69 13.94 15.65 2.68
N VAL A 70 14.35 16.88 2.35
CA VAL A 70 15.76 17.25 2.18
C VAL A 70 16.54 17.09 3.48
N ARG A 71 16.01 17.57 4.62
CA ARG A 71 16.67 17.42 5.94
C ARG A 71 16.82 15.97 6.38
N LEU A 72 15.92 15.10 5.95
CA LEU A 72 15.99 13.66 6.20
C LEU A 72 16.93 12.93 5.22
N GLY A 73 17.54 13.65 4.28
CA GLY A 73 18.46 13.08 3.29
C GLY A 73 17.77 12.17 2.28
N ILE A 74 16.46 12.32 2.04
CA ILE A 74 15.71 11.49 1.10
C ILE A 74 15.80 12.12 -0.29
N THR A 75 16.74 11.66 -1.12
CA THR A 75 16.85 12.10 -2.52
C THR A 75 15.74 11.49 -3.40
N GLY A 76 15.53 12.01 -4.62
CA GLY A 76 14.51 11.50 -5.54
C GLY A 76 14.68 10.01 -5.85
N ASP A 77 15.89 9.59 -6.23
CA ASP A 77 16.18 8.18 -6.55
C ASP A 77 16.04 7.26 -5.34
N GLN A 78 16.46 7.74 -4.16
CA GLN A 78 16.29 7.00 -2.92
C GLN A 78 14.83 6.91 -2.50
N TYR A 79 14.01 7.93 -2.82
CA TYR A 79 12.60 7.94 -2.49
C TYR A 79 11.89 6.79 -3.21
N ASP A 80 12.02 6.69 -4.53
CA ASP A 80 11.32 5.69 -5.32
C ASP A 80 11.75 4.27 -4.95
N GLU A 81 13.06 4.03 -4.79
CA GLU A 81 13.53 2.72 -4.37
C GLU A 81 12.99 2.32 -2.99
N LYS A 82 13.13 3.19 -1.98
CA LYS A 82 12.62 2.91 -0.63
C LYS A 82 11.10 2.77 -0.61
N TYR A 83 10.41 3.56 -1.43
CA TYR A 83 8.96 3.49 -1.57
C TYR A 83 8.52 2.16 -2.19
N PHE A 84 9.21 1.69 -3.23
CA PHE A 84 8.93 0.38 -3.83
C PHE A 84 9.26 -0.76 -2.88
N ARG A 85 10.39 -0.71 -2.15
CA ARG A 85 10.72 -1.71 -1.12
C ARG A 85 9.63 -1.78 -0.04
N HIS A 86 9.20 -0.63 0.49
CA HIS A 86 8.11 -0.57 1.46
C HIS A 86 6.81 -1.20 0.91
N ARG A 87 6.45 -0.86 -0.34
CA ARG A 87 5.25 -1.40 -0.98
C ARG A 87 5.34 -2.90 -1.27
N ALA A 88 6.51 -3.39 -1.67
CA ALA A 88 6.79 -4.80 -1.90
C ALA A 88 6.63 -5.60 -0.59
N ARG A 89 7.29 -5.18 0.49
CA ARG A 89 7.11 -5.77 1.84
C ARG A 89 5.64 -5.77 2.26
N ARG A 90 4.90 -4.69 1.99
CA ARG A 90 3.46 -4.65 2.30
C ARG A 90 2.63 -5.63 1.45
N LEU A 91 2.93 -5.77 0.16
CA LEU A 91 2.29 -6.76 -0.71
C LEU A 91 2.58 -8.19 -0.22
N HIS A 92 3.80 -8.44 0.24
CA HIS A 92 4.19 -9.69 0.87
C HIS A 92 3.40 -9.96 2.15
N ARG A 93 3.43 -9.04 3.13
CA ARG A 93 2.72 -9.21 4.41
C ARG A 93 1.21 -9.40 4.24
N PHE A 94 0.59 -8.70 3.28
CA PHE A 94 -0.87 -8.72 3.13
C PHE A 94 -1.38 -9.85 2.23
N TYR A 95 -0.59 -10.30 1.25
CA TYR A 95 -1.07 -11.21 0.21
C TYR A 95 -0.12 -12.37 -0.10
N GLY A 96 1.09 -12.38 0.47
CA GLY A 96 2.08 -13.42 0.25
C GLY A 96 2.85 -13.30 -1.07
N VAL A 97 2.78 -12.17 -1.78
CA VAL A 97 3.63 -11.94 -2.97
C VAL A 97 5.09 -11.92 -2.52
N GLU A 98 5.99 -12.65 -3.18
CA GLU A 98 7.42 -12.57 -2.85
C GLU A 98 7.93 -11.13 -3.09
N GLU A 99 8.77 -10.63 -2.17
CA GLU A 99 9.15 -9.21 -2.16
C GLU A 99 9.91 -8.78 -3.41
N THR A 100 10.84 -9.61 -3.90
CA THR A 100 11.61 -9.33 -5.12
C THR A 100 10.71 -9.24 -6.35
N ARG A 101 9.76 -10.17 -6.51
CA ARG A 101 8.75 -10.15 -7.57
C ARG A 101 7.87 -8.90 -7.49
N ALA A 102 7.38 -8.58 -6.29
CA ALA A 102 6.58 -7.39 -6.08
C ALA A 102 7.36 -6.11 -6.38
N PHE A 103 8.63 -6.03 -5.96
CA PHE A 103 9.52 -4.91 -6.19
C PHE A 103 9.80 -4.69 -7.69
N ASN A 104 10.09 -5.75 -8.43
CA ASN A 104 10.33 -5.68 -9.88
C ASN A 104 9.08 -5.19 -10.62
N ALA A 105 7.91 -5.76 -10.32
CA ALA A 105 6.65 -5.31 -10.92
C ALA A 105 6.33 -3.84 -10.58
N LEU A 106 6.65 -3.38 -9.37
CA LEU A 106 6.51 -1.97 -9.00
C LEU A 106 7.45 -1.06 -9.80
N LYS A 107 8.71 -1.48 -10.00
CA LYS A 107 9.69 -0.76 -10.83
C LYS A 107 9.28 -0.67 -12.29
N GLU A 108 8.61 -1.70 -12.81
CA GLU A 108 8.03 -1.73 -14.16
C GLU A 108 6.78 -0.84 -14.28
N GLY A 109 6.31 -0.23 -13.18
CA GLY A 109 5.20 0.71 -13.16
C GLY A 109 3.85 0.08 -12.87
N TYR A 110 3.78 -1.21 -12.54
CA TYR A 110 2.52 -1.85 -12.17
C TYR A 110 2.02 -1.35 -10.80
N PRO A 111 0.76 -0.90 -10.68
CA PRO A 111 0.22 -0.43 -9.41
C PRO A 111 -0.07 -1.61 -8.45
N ASN A 112 -0.07 -1.36 -7.12
CA ASN A 112 -0.29 -2.40 -6.10
C ASN A 112 -1.52 -3.26 -6.37
N HIS A 113 -2.61 -2.63 -6.81
CA HIS A 113 -3.87 -3.32 -7.05
C HIS A 113 -3.76 -4.35 -8.18
N TRP A 114 -2.97 -4.07 -9.23
CA TRP A 114 -2.77 -5.02 -10.31
C TRP A 114 -1.92 -6.20 -9.85
N ILE A 115 -0.80 -5.91 -9.18
CA ILE A 115 0.09 -6.95 -8.64
C ILE A 115 -0.68 -7.88 -7.71
N ARG A 116 -1.47 -7.31 -6.78
CA ARG A 116 -2.35 -8.06 -5.88
C ARG A 116 -3.32 -8.97 -6.65
N LEU A 117 -4.04 -8.45 -7.64
CA LEU A 117 -5.08 -9.23 -8.34
C LEU A 117 -4.48 -10.28 -9.28
N ALA A 118 -3.38 -9.96 -9.97
CA ALA A 118 -2.64 -10.92 -10.77
C ALA A 118 -2.08 -12.06 -9.91
N TYR A 119 -1.51 -11.75 -8.74
CA TYR A 119 -1.03 -12.77 -7.82
C TYR A 119 -2.17 -13.62 -7.23
N LEU A 120 -3.31 -13.00 -6.91
CA LEU A 120 -4.50 -13.74 -6.47
C LEU A 120 -4.97 -14.74 -7.52
N LEU A 121 -4.91 -14.37 -8.80
CA LEU A 121 -5.20 -15.29 -9.90
C LEU A 121 -4.14 -16.38 -10.00
N GLU A 122 -2.84 -16.07 -9.88
CA GLU A 122 -1.78 -17.09 -9.85
C GLU A 122 -2.03 -18.14 -8.77
N VAL A 123 -2.34 -17.72 -7.55
CA VAL A 123 -2.62 -18.63 -6.43
C VAL A 123 -3.81 -19.55 -6.71
N LYS A 124 -4.80 -19.08 -7.47
CA LYS A 124 -6.06 -19.82 -7.72
C LYS A 124 -6.06 -20.61 -9.02
N THR A 125 -5.26 -20.23 -10.02
CA THR A 125 -5.28 -20.81 -11.37
C THR A 125 -3.92 -21.34 -11.82
N GLY A 126 -2.84 -21.04 -11.11
CA GLY A 126 -1.46 -21.39 -11.48
C GLY A 126 -0.84 -20.49 -12.55
N LYS A 127 -1.61 -19.60 -13.20
CA LYS A 127 -1.08 -18.69 -14.23
C LYS A 127 -0.20 -17.62 -13.58
N LYS A 128 1.05 -17.49 -14.03
CA LYS A 128 2.02 -16.59 -13.40
C LYS A 128 1.59 -15.12 -13.43
N MET A 129 1.77 -14.44 -12.31
CA MET A 129 1.45 -13.01 -12.12
C MET A 129 2.07 -12.15 -13.23
N GLU A 130 3.33 -12.37 -13.57
CA GLU A 130 4.07 -11.60 -14.59
C GLU A 130 3.44 -11.77 -15.97
N GLU A 131 3.01 -12.99 -16.32
CA GLU A 131 2.32 -13.25 -17.59
C GLU A 131 0.98 -12.53 -17.66
N ILE A 132 0.23 -12.49 -16.55
CA ILE A 132 -1.04 -11.75 -16.45
C ILE A 132 -0.79 -10.25 -16.60
N LEU A 133 0.21 -9.71 -15.89
CA LEU A 133 0.56 -8.29 -15.91
C LEU A 133 1.02 -7.82 -17.31
N ALA A 134 1.75 -8.66 -18.03
CA ALA A 134 2.26 -8.34 -19.37
C ALA A 134 1.15 -8.17 -20.42
N VAL A 135 0.08 -8.94 -20.33
CA VAL A 135 -0.97 -8.97 -21.38
C VAL A 135 -2.22 -8.18 -21.01
N ARG A 136 -2.48 -7.95 -19.71
CA ARG A 136 -3.72 -7.30 -19.27
C ARG A 136 -3.67 -5.79 -19.53
N LYS A 137 -4.65 -5.30 -20.31
CA LYS A 137 -4.80 -3.87 -20.62
C LYS A 137 -5.65 -3.14 -19.59
N LYS A 138 -5.33 -1.86 -19.34
CA LYS A 138 -6.05 -1.00 -18.38
C LYS A 138 -7.56 -0.90 -18.67
N THR A 139 -7.95 -0.95 -19.93
CA THR A 139 -9.33 -0.77 -20.42
C THR A 139 -10.28 -1.91 -20.04
N MET A 140 -9.77 -3.12 -19.80
CA MET A 140 -10.61 -4.29 -19.51
C MET A 140 -10.76 -4.52 -18.01
N LYS A 141 -11.97 -4.81 -17.52
CA LYS A 141 -12.18 -5.06 -16.09
C LYS A 141 -11.53 -6.38 -15.67
N TRP A 142 -11.05 -6.45 -14.43
CA TRP A 142 -10.36 -7.64 -13.92
C TRP A 142 -11.22 -8.91 -13.95
N LYS A 143 -12.50 -8.80 -13.58
CA LYS A 143 -13.42 -9.95 -13.59
C LYS A 143 -13.66 -10.49 -15.00
N GLU A 144 -13.95 -9.59 -15.93
CA GLU A 144 -14.13 -9.90 -17.35
C GLU A 144 -12.87 -10.51 -17.97
N TRP A 145 -11.69 -9.95 -17.66
CA TRP A 145 -10.43 -10.50 -18.14
C TRP A 145 -10.18 -11.92 -17.60
N ALA A 146 -10.41 -12.15 -16.30
CA ALA A 146 -10.21 -13.45 -15.68
C ALA A 146 -11.20 -14.51 -16.20
N GLU A 147 -12.44 -14.12 -16.47
CA GLU A 147 -13.45 -14.98 -17.08
C GLU A 147 -13.02 -15.42 -18.49
N ILE A 148 -12.70 -14.47 -19.36
CA ILE A 148 -12.37 -14.75 -20.77
C ILE A 148 -11.05 -15.52 -20.91
N ASN A 149 -10.03 -15.18 -20.12
CA ASN A 149 -8.67 -15.70 -20.32
C ASN A 149 -8.33 -16.89 -19.42
N LEU A 150 -9.03 -17.07 -18.30
CA LEU A 150 -8.74 -18.10 -17.30
C LEU A 150 -9.96 -18.95 -16.92
N GLY A 151 -11.14 -18.69 -17.49
CA GLY A 151 -12.37 -19.40 -17.15
C GLY A 151 -12.87 -19.16 -15.72
N VAL A 152 -12.40 -18.10 -15.06
CA VAL A 152 -12.76 -17.78 -13.67
C VAL A 152 -14.10 -17.04 -13.63
N LYS A 153 -15.10 -17.63 -12.99
CA LYS A 153 -16.42 -16.99 -12.83
C LYS A 153 -16.30 -15.65 -12.07
N PRO A 154 -17.01 -14.58 -12.51
CA PRO A 154 -16.97 -13.28 -11.85
C PRO A 154 -17.30 -13.31 -10.35
N GLU A 155 -18.16 -14.23 -9.91
CA GLU A 155 -18.60 -14.41 -8.53
C GLU A 155 -17.48 -15.03 -7.67
N ASP A 156 -16.80 -16.05 -8.21
CA ASP A 156 -15.67 -16.70 -7.53
C ASP A 156 -14.54 -15.71 -7.33
N PHE A 157 -14.21 -14.92 -8.36
CA PHE A 157 -13.18 -13.90 -8.22
C PHE A 157 -13.58 -12.81 -7.23
N ALA A 158 -14.85 -12.40 -7.21
CA ALA A 158 -15.35 -11.45 -6.23
C ALA A 158 -15.19 -11.98 -4.80
N ARG A 159 -15.52 -13.25 -4.58
CA ARG A 159 -15.36 -13.93 -3.28
C ARG A 159 -13.89 -13.97 -2.86
N TRP A 160 -12.96 -14.36 -3.75
CA TRP A 160 -11.53 -14.38 -3.46
C TRP A 160 -10.96 -13.00 -3.11
N ILE A 161 -11.43 -11.94 -3.79
CA ILE A 161 -11.03 -10.56 -3.49
C ILE A 161 -11.49 -10.15 -2.08
N MET A 162 -12.68 -10.61 -1.67
CA MET A 162 -13.22 -10.36 -0.33
C MET A 162 -12.47 -11.14 0.75
N GLU A 163 -12.12 -12.40 0.51
CA GLU A 163 -11.32 -13.23 1.42
C GLU A 163 -9.93 -12.65 1.68
N THR A 164 -9.32 -12.04 0.65
CA THR A 164 -7.96 -11.49 0.72
C THR A 164 -7.95 -9.98 0.96
N ARG A 165 -8.97 -9.42 1.61
CA ARG A 165 -9.15 -7.97 1.71
C ARG A 165 -7.96 -7.26 2.39
N ASN A 166 -7.65 -6.05 1.92
CA ASN A 166 -6.58 -5.24 2.50
C ASN A 166 -6.89 -4.92 3.98
N PRO A 167 -6.05 -5.36 4.94
CA PRO A 167 -6.30 -5.16 6.37
C PRO A 167 -6.24 -3.69 6.80
N ALA A 168 -5.61 -2.81 6.01
CA ALA A 168 -5.58 -1.37 6.28
C ALA A 168 -6.92 -0.66 6.00
N LEU A 169 -7.86 -1.31 5.29
CA LEU A 169 -9.16 -0.71 4.96
C LEU A 169 -10.18 -0.89 6.11
N LYS A 170 -11.14 0.04 6.20
CA LYS A 170 -12.31 -0.06 7.11
C LYS A 170 -13.00 -1.41 7.01
N PRO A 171 -13.17 -2.22 8.06
CA PRO A 171 -13.97 -3.45 8.02
C PRO A 171 -15.33 -3.20 7.36
N LYS A 172 -15.80 -4.16 6.56
CA LYS A 172 -17.14 -4.07 5.95
C LYS A 172 -18.19 -4.49 6.96
#